data_AF-A0A6L5R643-F1
#
_entry.id   AF-A0A6L5R643-F1
#
_cell.length_a   1.000
_cell.length_b   1.000
_cell.length_c   1.000
_cell.angle_alpha   90.00
_cell.angle_beta   90.00
_cell.angle_gamma   90.00
#
_symmetry.space_group_name_H-M   'P 1'
#
loop_
_entity.id
_entity.type
_entity.pdbx_description
1 polymer ?
#
loop_
_entity_poly.entity_id
_entity_poly.type
_entity_poly.pdbx_seq_one_letter_code
_entity_poly.pdbx_strand_id
1 'polypeptide(L)'
;MPLGGVAAITTPAARKKRTIRVAREAPAPEAPVVLSIEGLVKRFGDTTAVDGISLGIRAGSFYGIVGPNGAGKTTTLSMITGLLRPDGGSVHVNGIDVWKEPRAAKRITGVLPDRLRLFDRLTGAEMLYYAGSLRGLDHRTVLDRSADLADAFGLEDALDRLVADYSAGMTKKVALACAMIHSPRMLVLDEPFESVDPVSAANLTDILERYVAGGGTVLLSSHSMDLIERVCDSAAIIVGGRVLASGTLDEVRRGDTLEDRFVELAGGRKAAEGMEWLHSFSD
;
A
#
# COMPACT_ATOMS: atom_id res chain seq x y z
N MET A 1 56.03 -6.78 39.06
CA MET A 1 56.34 -7.00 37.63
C MET A 1 56.50 -8.51 37.43
N PRO A 2 56.03 -9.14 36.34
CA PRO A 2 55.45 -8.64 35.06
C PRO A 2 53.90 -8.76 35.03
N LEU A 3 53.13 -7.96 34.26
CA LEU A 3 52.84 -7.96 32.81
C LEU A 3 52.19 -9.29 32.35
N GLY A 4 51.03 -9.37 31.70
CA GLY A 4 50.11 -8.38 31.16
C GLY A 4 48.87 -9.12 30.63
N GLY A 5 47.70 -8.50 30.80
CA GLY A 5 46.45 -8.98 30.19
C GLY A 5 46.44 -8.68 28.71
N VAL A 6 46.01 -9.66 27.91
CA VAL A 6 45.54 -9.43 26.54
C VAL A 6 44.12 -9.97 26.49
N ALA A 7 43.15 -9.10 26.78
CA ALA A 7 41.76 -9.39 26.48
C ALA A 7 41.63 -9.41 24.95
N ALA A 8 41.33 -10.59 24.40
CA ALA A 8 41.05 -10.76 22.99
C ALA A 8 39.87 -9.87 22.60
N ILE A 9 40.13 -8.86 21.77
CA ILE A 9 39.12 -8.07 21.09
C ILE A 9 38.41 -9.04 20.14
N THR A 10 37.23 -9.52 20.54
CA THR A 10 36.35 -10.31 19.69
C THR A 10 35.88 -9.41 18.56
N THR A 11 36.38 -9.68 17.35
CA THR A 11 35.95 -9.03 16.12
C THR A 11 34.43 -9.27 15.96
N PRO A 12 33.62 -8.24 15.66
CA PRO A 12 32.19 -8.45 15.46
C PRO A 12 31.99 -9.38 14.27
N ALA A 13 31.27 -10.47 14.49
CA ALA A 13 30.95 -11.45 13.47
C ALA A 13 30.27 -10.77 12.28
N ALA A 14 30.84 -10.95 11.09
CA ALA A 14 30.26 -10.47 9.85
C ALA A 14 28.81 -10.97 9.73
N ARG A 15 27.84 -10.04 9.72
CA ARG A 15 26.43 -10.36 9.44
C ARG A 15 26.37 -11.12 8.12
N LYS A 16 25.96 -12.39 8.15
CA LYS A 16 25.65 -13.16 6.94
C LYS A 16 24.62 -12.36 6.14
N LYS A 17 25.01 -11.87 4.96
CA LYS A 17 24.10 -11.22 4.01
C LYS A 17 23.00 -12.23 3.68
N ARG A 18 21.79 -12.02 4.21
CA ARG A 18 20.59 -12.75 3.79
C ARG A 18 20.43 -12.46 2.31
N THR A 19 20.47 -13.48 1.46
CA THR A 19 20.22 -13.32 0.02
C THR A 19 18.73 -13.03 -0.12
N ILE A 20 18.36 -11.75 -0.09
CA ILE A 20 16.97 -11.32 -0.22
C ILE A 20 16.66 -11.39 -1.72
N ARG A 21 15.79 -12.32 -2.11
CA ARG A 21 15.30 -12.42 -3.50
C ARG A 21 14.15 -11.42 -3.64
N VAL A 22 14.19 -10.57 -4.66
CA VAL A 22 13.05 -9.69 -4.96
C VAL A 22 11.88 -10.57 -5.33
N ALA A 23 10.71 -10.31 -4.75
CA ALA A 23 9.53 -11.12 -4.98
C ALA A 23 9.09 -11.08 -6.45
N ARG A 24 9.32 -9.95 -7.12
CA ARG A 24 8.81 -9.68 -8.47
C ARG A 24 9.77 -8.84 -9.29
N GLU A 25 9.83 -9.13 -10.60
CA GLU A 25 10.56 -8.31 -11.55
C GLU A 25 9.78 -7.01 -11.83
N ALA A 26 10.47 -5.87 -11.74
CA ALA A 26 9.87 -4.57 -12.04
C ALA A 26 9.54 -4.45 -13.53
N PRO A 27 8.52 -3.65 -13.89
CA PRO A 27 8.22 -3.37 -15.29
C PRO A 27 9.43 -2.79 -16.00
N ALA A 28 9.54 -3.10 -17.30
CA ALA A 28 10.59 -2.58 -18.15
C ALA A 28 10.63 -1.03 -18.10
N PRO A 29 11.81 -0.40 -18.17
CA PRO A 29 11.96 1.06 -18.13
C PRO A 29 11.10 1.80 -19.17
N GLU A 30 10.83 1.16 -20.31
CA GLU A 30 10.02 1.67 -21.43
C GLU A 30 8.51 1.57 -21.19
N ALA A 31 8.06 0.83 -20.16
CA ALA A 31 6.64 0.72 -19.85
C ALA A 31 6.05 2.11 -19.52
N PRO A 32 4.83 2.41 -19.99
CA PRO A 32 4.24 3.74 -19.85
C PRO A 32 4.02 4.09 -18.38
N VAL A 33 4.25 5.36 -18.02
CA VAL A 33 3.91 5.89 -16.70
C VAL A 33 2.39 6.06 -16.62
N VAL A 34 1.76 5.33 -15.70
CA VAL A 34 0.30 5.35 -15.47
C VAL A 34 -0.10 6.21 -14.30
N LEU A 35 0.80 6.48 -13.35
CA LEU A 35 0.59 7.50 -12.32
C LEU A 35 1.78 8.45 -12.35
N SER A 36 1.51 9.74 -12.57
CA SER A 36 2.48 10.81 -12.38
C SER A 36 2.02 11.75 -11.28
N ILE A 37 2.90 11.99 -10.32
CA ILE A 37 2.71 12.93 -9.22
C ILE A 37 3.86 13.93 -9.29
N GLU A 38 3.53 15.22 -9.30
CA GLU A 38 4.52 16.29 -9.41
C GLU A 38 4.30 17.33 -8.30
N GLY A 39 5.29 17.44 -7.40
CA GLY A 39 5.34 18.47 -6.36
C GLY A 39 4.10 18.52 -5.46
N LEU A 40 3.52 17.37 -5.13
CA LEU A 40 2.26 17.28 -4.40
C LEU A 40 2.41 17.81 -2.96
N VAL A 41 1.55 18.73 -2.55
CA VAL A 41 1.59 19.36 -1.22
C VAL A 41 0.23 19.29 -0.54
N LYS A 42 0.24 18.99 0.76
CA LYS A 42 -0.92 19.14 1.65
C LYS A 42 -0.55 19.68 3.02
N ARG A 43 -1.25 20.74 3.44
CA ARG A 43 -1.16 21.38 4.75
C ARG A 43 -2.49 21.30 5.48
N PHE A 44 -2.42 21.05 6.78
CA PHE A 44 -3.55 21.08 7.71
C PHE A 44 -3.18 22.03 8.85
N GLY A 45 -3.68 23.27 8.78
CA GLY A 45 -3.21 24.36 9.65
C GLY A 45 -1.69 24.51 9.53
N ASP A 46 -1.00 24.42 10.66
CA ASP A 46 0.46 24.54 10.73
C ASP A 46 1.20 23.25 10.32
N THR A 47 0.50 22.12 10.22
CA THR A 47 1.11 20.82 9.91
C THR A 47 1.17 20.59 8.41
N THR A 48 2.38 20.43 7.86
CA THR A 48 2.55 20.01 6.45
C THR A 48 2.60 18.49 6.40
N ALA A 49 1.50 17.87 5.98
CA ALA A 49 1.36 16.41 5.95
C ALA A 49 2.01 15.78 4.72
N VAL A 50 2.06 16.51 3.60
CA VAL A 50 2.74 16.12 2.37
C VAL A 50 3.49 17.33 1.83
N ASP A 51 4.77 17.16 1.53
CA ASP A 51 5.72 18.26 1.27
C ASP A 51 6.49 18.05 -0.03
N GLY A 52 5.81 18.27 -1.16
CA GLY A 52 6.43 18.27 -2.48
C GLY A 52 6.72 16.89 -3.06
N ILE A 53 5.89 15.89 -2.76
CA ILE A 53 6.07 14.52 -3.25
C ILE A 53 6.00 14.49 -4.77
N SER A 54 7.00 13.88 -5.41
CA SER A 54 7.00 13.59 -6.85
C SER A 54 7.33 12.11 -7.07
N LEU A 55 6.48 11.40 -7.80
CA LEU A 55 6.58 9.95 -8.02
C LEU A 55 5.99 9.58 -9.38
N GLY A 56 6.62 8.62 -10.05
CA GLY A 56 6.14 8.03 -11.29
C GLY A 56 5.98 6.51 -11.16
N ILE A 57 4.81 5.98 -11.46
CA ILE A 57 4.53 4.53 -11.43
C ILE A 57 4.22 4.04 -12.83
N ARG A 58 4.84 2.93 -13.22
CA ARG A 58 4.67 2.32 -14.54
C ARG A 58 3.52 1.31 -14.60
N ALA A 59 2.99 1.11 -15.81
CA ALA A 59 2.00 0.08 -16.08
C ALA A 59 2.52 -1.31 -15.67
N GLY A 60 1.67 -2.15 -15.09
CA GLY A 60 2.05 -3.49 -14.67
C GLY A 60 2.93 -3.55 -13.41
N SER A 61 3.11 -2.44 -12.70
CA SER A 61 3.79 -2.42 -11.41
C SER A 61 2.83 -2.79 -10.27
N PHE A 62 3.33 -3.59 -9.35
CA PHE A 62 2.89 -3.68 -7.97
C PHE A 62 3.79 -2.78 -7.13
N TYR A 63 3.31 -1.56 -6.87
CA TYR A 63 4.06 -0.49 -6.23
C TYR A 63 3.64 -0.27 -4.77
N GLY A 64 4.62 -0.20 -3.88
CA GLY A 64 4.42 0.02 -2.45
C GLY A 64 4.84 1.41 -1.97
N ILE A 65 3.97 2.12 -1.24
CA ILE A 65 4.35 3.27 -0.42
C ILE A 65 4.53 2.81 1.02
N VAL A 66 5.76 2.92 1.53
CA VAL A 66 6.12 2.47 2.88
C VAL A 66 6.55 3.63 3.77
N GLY A 67 6.23 3.55 5.06
CA GLY A 67 6.62 4.56 6.03
C GLY A 67 5.86 4.41 7.34
N PRO A 68 6.28 5.10 8.42
CA PRO A 68 5.64 5.01 9.72
C PRO A 68 4.24 5.65 9.70
N ASN A 69 3.50 5.46 10.79
CA ASN A 69 2.25 6.17 11.00
C ASN A 69 2.50 7.68 11.06
N GLY A 70 1.63 8.46 10.43
CA GLY A 70 1.80 9.91 10.31
C GLY A 70 2.81 10.34 9.24
N ALA A 71 3.42 9.43 8.47
CA ALA A 71 4.35 9.80 7.40
C ALA A 71 3.71 10.55 6.21
N GLY A 72 2.37 10.54 6.10
CA GLY A 72 1.65 11.17 4.99
C GLY A 72 1.16 10.20 3.91
N LYS A 73 1.25 8.87 4.13
CA LYS A 73 0.81 7.81 3.17
C LYS A 73 -0.66 7.97 2.78
N THR A 74 -1.58 7.83 3.75
CA THR A 74 -3.04 7.99 3.54
C THR A 74 -3.40 9.35 2.94
N THR A 75 -2.73 10.43 3.37
CA THR A 75 -2.93 11.77 2.80
C THR A 75 -2.55 11.81 1.32
N THR A 76 -1.42 11.20 0.96
CA THR A 76 -0.94 11.08 -0.43
C THR A 76 -1.92 10.26 -1.28
N LEU A 77 -2.31 9.07 -0.83
CA LEU A 77 -3.29 8.22 -1.52
C LEU A 77 -4.65 8.90 -1.67
N SER A 78 -5.11 9.64 -0.65
CA SER A 78 -6.36 10.40 -0.71
C SER A 78 -6.32 11.51 -1.77
N MET A 79 -5.17 12.14 -1.96
CA MET A 79 -4.98 13.13 -3.03
C MET A 79 -4.92 12.49 -4.42
N ILE A 80 -4.26 11.34 -4.54
CA ILE A 80 -4.18 10.58 -5.79
C ILE A 80 -5.57 10.14 -6.28
N THR A 81 -6.41 9.73 -5.34
CA THR A 81 -7.75 9.17 -5.62
C THR A 81 -8.84 10.24 -5.78
N GLY A 82 -8.48 11.51 -5.62
CA GLY A 82 -9.44 12.62 -5.69
C GLY A 82 -10.39 12.72 -4.49
N LEU A 83 -10.04 12.09 -3.36
CA LEU A 83 -10.79 12.17 -2.09
C LEU A 83 -10.40 13.40 -1.25
N LEU A 84 -9.17 13.88 -1.40
CA LEU A 84 -8.65 15.04 -0.67
C LEU A 84 -7.96 15.99 -1.65
N ARG A 85 -8.37 17.26 -1.70
CA ARG A 85 -7.77 18.23 -2.62
C ARG A 85 -6.35 18.63 -2.16
N PRO A 86 -5.33 18.54 -3.04
CA PRO A 86 -3.99 19.06 -2.74
C PRO A 86 -4.01 20.58 -2.66
N ASP A 87 -3.07 21.14 -1.89
CA ASP A 87 -2.85 22.58 -1.82
C ASP A 87 -1.85 23.04 -2.89
N GLY A 88 -1.07 22.11 -3.45
CA GLY A 88 -0.14 22.35 -4.55
C GLY A 88 0.26 21.06 -5.27
N GLY A 89 0.85 21.21 -6.46
CA GLY A 89 1.27 20.10 -7.32
C GLY A 89 0.16 19.56 -8.22
N SER A 90 0.44 18.46 -8.90
CA SER A 90 -0.50 17.81 -9.82
C SER A 90 -0.47 16.28 -9.73
N VAL A 91 -1.57 15.65 -10.13
CA VAL A 91 -1.70 14.19 -10.22
C VAL A 91 -2.36 13.83 -11.55
N HIS A 92 -1.71 12.94 -12.29
CA HIS A 92 -2.22 12.39 -13.54
C HIS A 92 -2.31 10.86 -13.45
N VAL A 93 -3.46 10.29 -13.82
CA VAL A 93 -3.67 8.84 -13.93
C VAL A 93 -3.97 8.49 -15.39
N ASN A 94 -3.12 7.68 -16.01
CA ASN A 94 -3.14 7.34 -17.44
C ASN A 94 -3.27 8.60 -18.33
N GLY A 95 -2.52 9.65 -17.98
CA GLY A 95 -2.55 10.94 -18.68
C GLY A 95 -3.74 11.85 -18.34
N ILE A 96 -4.69 11.39 -17.51
CA ILE A 96 -5.86 12.16 -17.09
C ILE A 96 -5.52 12.94 -15.82
N ASP A 97 -5.64 14.27 -15.87
CA ASP A 97 -5.52 15.13 -14.69
C ASP A 97 -6.69 14.85 -13.73
N VAL A 98 -6.38 14.34 -12.53
CA VAL A 98 -7.37 13.90 -11.53
C VAL A 98 -8.28 15.05 -11.08
N TRP A 99 -7.78 16.29 -11.06
CA TRP A 99 -8.49 17.44 -10.52
C TRP A 99 -9.19 18.27 -11.60
N LYS A 100 -8.76 18.19 -12.86
CA LYS A 100 -9.49 18.75 -14.00
C LYS A 100 -10.59 17.81 -14.50
N GLU A 101 -10.33 16.51 -14.53
CA GLU A 101 -11.23 15.49 -15.09
C GLU A 101 -11.56 14.36 -14.10
N PRO A 102 -12.08 14.68 -12.90
CA PRO A 102 -12.23 13.70 -11.80
C PRO A 102 -13.12 12.52 -12.14
N ARG A 103 -14.16 12.72 -12.98
CA ARG A 103 -15.04 11.63 -13.41
C ARG A 103 -14.31 10.65 -14.33
N ALA A 104 -13.43 11.15 -15.20
CA ALA A 104 -12.66 10.32 -16.12
C ALA A 104 -11.60 9.52 -15.37
N ALA A 105 -10.87 10.16 -14.46
CA ALA A 105 -9.92 9.48 -13.57
C ALA A 105 -10.61 8.39 -12.73
N LYS A 106 -11.75 8.70 -12.08
CA LYS A 106 -12.49 7.72 -11.27
C LYS A 106 -12.95 6.50 -12.06
N ARG A 107 -13.30 6.62 -13.35
CA ARG A 107 -13.71 5.47 -14.18
C ARG A 107 -12.61 4.44 -14.37
N ILE A 108 -11.34 4.87 -14.40
CA ILE A 108 -10.20 3.98 -14.62
C ILE A 108 -9.47 3.57 -13.33
N THR A 109 -9.88 4.12 -12.18
CA THR A 109 -9.27 3.84 -10.87
C THR A 109 -10.24 3.15 -9.92
N GLY A 110 -9.81 2.04 -9.34
CA GLY A 110 -10.42 1.41 -8.17
C GLY A 110 -9.73 1.89 -6.91
N VAL A 111 -10.51 2.16 -5.86
CA VAL A 111 -10.00 2.79 -4.64
C VAL A 111 -10.49 2.02 -3.42
N LEU A 112 -9.56 1.62 -2.56
CA LEU A 112 -9.82 1.13 -1.22
C LEU A 112 -9.17 2.09 -0.22
N PRO A 113 -9.93 3.00 0.41
CA PRO A 113 -9.40 3.85 1.47
C PRO A 113 -9.34 3.10 2.80
N ASP A 114 -8.43 3.50 3.70
CA ASP A 114 -8.22 2.87 5.02
C ASP A 114 -9.52 2.83 5.83
N ARG A 115 -10.13 3.99 6.01
CA ARG A 115 -11.42 4.14 6.72
C ARG A 115 -12.59 4.22 5.74
N LEU A 116 -12.84 3.15 5.00
CA LEU A 116 -14.03 3.06 4.17
C LEU A 116 -15.28 2.79 5.03
N ARG A 117 -16.33 3.61 4.86
CA ARG A 117 -17.66 3.30 5.38
C ARG A 117 -18.50 2.71 4.25
N LEU A 118 -18.77 1.42 4.35
CA LEU A 118 -19.75 0.74 3.50
C LEU A 118 -21.17 1.00 4.03
N PHE A 119 -22.17 0.72 3.20
CA PHE A 119 -23.56 0.72 3.64
C PHE A 119 -23.80 -0.54 4.48
N ASP A 120 -23.96 -0.35 5.78
CA ASP A 120 -24.13 -1.41 6.79
C ASP A 120 -25.46 -2.17 6.64
N ARG A 121 -26.50 -1.50 6.13
CA ARG A 121 -27.83 -2.09 5.90
C ARG A 121 -28.01 -2.81 4.57
N LEU A 122 -26.99 -2.81 3.70
CA LEU A 122 -27.00 -3.62 2.49
C LEU A 122 -26.42 -5.00 2.80
N THR A 123 -26.90 -6.01 2.09
CA THR A 123 -26.21 -7.31 2.00
C THR A 123 -24.92 -7.19 1.20
N GLY A 124 -24.02 -8.17 1.32
CA GLY A 124 -22.81 -8.23 0.49
C GLY A 124 -23.11 -8.19 -1.01
N ALA A 125 -24.12 -8.94 -1.44
CA ALA A 125 -24.59 -8.96 -2.83
C ALA A 125 -25.12 -7.59 -3.28
N GLU A 126 -25.96 -6.94 -2.48
CA GLU A 126 -26.47 -5.60 -2.78
C GLU A 126 -25.37 -4.54 -2.80
N MET A 127 -24.36 -4.66 -1.94
CA MET A 127 -23.22 -3.75 -1.90
C MET A 127 -22.38 -3.86 -3.19
N LEU A 128 -22.09 -5.07 -3.66
CA LEU A 128 -21.42 -5.31 -4.94
C LEU A 128 -22.27 -4.81 -6.10
N TYR A 129 -23.59 -5.08 -6.05
CA TYR A 129 -24.52 -4.64 -7.07
C TYR A 129 -24.56 -3.11 -7.20
N TYR A 130 -24.63 -2.42 -6.06
CA TYR A 130 -24.56 -0.98 -5.96
C TYR A 130 -23.25 -0.44 -6.54
N ALA A 131 -22.11 -1.02 -6.15
CA ALA A 131 -20.80 -0.59 -6.64
C ALA A 131 -20.67 -0.73 -8.16
N GLY A 132 -21.08 -1.88 -8.72
CA GLY A 132 -21.06 -2.11 -10.16
C GLY A 132 -21.98 -1.18 -10.94
N SER A 133 -23.20 -0.97 -10.43
CA SER A 133 -24.20 -0.07 -11.04
C SER A 133 -23.70 1.39 -11.06
N LEU A 134 -23.07 1.86 -9.99
CA LEU A 134 -22.47 3.20 -9.92
C LEU A 134 -21.34 3.39 -10.97
N ARG A 135 -20.73 2.29 -11.40
CA ARG A 135 -19.69 2.28 -12.44
C ARG A 135 -20.25 2.10 -13.85
N GLY A 136 -21.57 2.03 -14.00
CA GLY A 136 -22.24 1.93 -15.30
C GLY A 136 -22.21 0.53 -15.92
N LEU A 137 -21.99 -0.50 -15.12
CA LEU A 137 -22.09 -1.89 -15.57
C LEU A 137 -23.56 -2.30 -15.71
N ASP A 138 -23.87 -3.14 -16.69
CA ASP A 138 -25.20 -3.74 -16.83
C ASP A 138 -25.43 -4.85 -15.79
N HIS A 139 -26.70 -5.15 -15.54
CA HIS A 139 -27.12 -6.11 -14.52
C HIS A 139 -26.44 -7.49 -14.63
N ARG A 140 -26.30 -8.04 -15.85
CA ARG A 140 -25.70 -9.37 -16.02
C ARG A 140 -24.21 -9.34 -15.70
N THR A 141 -23.49 -8.34 -16.23
CA THR A 141 -22.07 -8.15 -15.92
C THR A 141 -21.82 -8.00 -14.42
N VAL A 142 -22.70 -7.28 -13.71
CA VAL A 142 -22.58 -7.10 -12.26
C VAL A 142 -22.79 -8.42 -11.52
N LEU A 143 -23.80 -9.22 -11.88
CA LEU A 143 -24.05 -10.52 -11.25
C LEU A 143 -22.87 -11.48 -11.47
N ASP A 144 -22.42 -11.63 -12.71
CA ASP A 144 -21.32 -12.54 -13.07
C ASP A 144 -20.04 -12.16 -12.31
N ARG A 145 -19.66 -10.87 -12.33
CA ARG A 145 -18.47 -10.40 -11.62
C ARG A 145 -18.63 -10.47 -10.10
N SER A 146 -19.84 -10.29 -9.57
CA SER A 146 -20.07 -10.39 -8.12
C SER A 146 -19.85 -11.82 -7.64
N ALA A 147 -20.30 -12.81 -8.41
CA ALA A 147 -20.06 -14.23 -8.13
C ALA A 147 -18.56 -14.56 -8.19
N ASP A 148 -17.87 -14.16 -9.27
CA ASP A 148 -16.43 -14.37 -9.42
C ASP A 148 -15.62 -13.74 -8.29
N LEU A 149 -15.97 -12.51 -7.89
CA LEU A 149 -15.30 -11.81 -6.79
C LEU A 149 -15.63 -12.46 -5.44
N ALA A 150 -16.86 -12.92 -5.23
CA ALA A 150 -17.22 -13.57 -3.98
C ALA A 150 -16.46 -14.88 -3.79
N ASP A 151 -16.34 -15.70 -4.83
CA ASP A 151 -15.52 -16.91 -4.86
C ASP A 151 -14.04 -16.58 -4.62
N ALA A 152 -13.49 -15.63 -5.39
CA ALA A 152 -12.10 -15.23 -5.25
C ALA A 152 -11.77 -14.74 -3.82
N PHE A 153 -12.66 -13.96 -3.20
CA PHE A 153 -12.44 -13.42 -1.86
C PHE A 153 -12.92 -14.32 -0.71
N GLY A 154 -13.51 -15.48 -0.98
CA GLY A 154 -14.08 -16.33 0.07
C GLY A 154 -15.19 -15.61 0.84
N LEU A 155 -16.19 -15.10 0.13
CA LEU A 155 -17.33 -14.32 0.62
C LEU A 155 -18.69 -14.93 0.24
N GLU A 156 -18.73 -16.10 -0.38
CA GLU A 156 -19.91 -16.78 -0.91
C GLU A 156 -20.98 -16.95 0.18
N ASP A 157 -20.60 -17.51 1.33
CA ASP A 157 -21.49 -17.72 2.50
C ASP A 157 -21.90 -16.41 3.20
N ALA A 158 -21.29 -15.29 2.81
CA ALA A 158 -21.53 -13.98 3.41
C ALA A 158 -22.43 -13.07 2.56
N LEU A 159 -22.58 -13.35 1.25
CA LEU A 159 -23.24 -12.44 0.31
C LEU A 159 -24.67 -12.07 0.71
N ASP A 160 -25.42 -12.99 1.32
CA ASP A 160 -26.80 -12.77 1.75
C ASP A 160 -26.92 -12.14 3.15
N ARG A 161 -25.79 -11.94 3.85
CA ARG A 161 -25.74 -11.31 5.17
C ARG A 161 -25.54 -9.81 5.04
N LEU A 162 -26.06 -9.06 6.01
CA LEU A 162 -25.84 -7.63 6.10
C LEU A 162 -24.35 -7.32 6.31
N VAL A 163 -23.86 -6.28 5.66
CA VAL A 163 -22.49 -5.79 5.85
C VAL A 163 -22.24 -5.37 7.30
N ALA A 164 -23.27 -4.96 8.03
CA ALA A 164 -23.20 -4.71 9.48
C ALA A 164 -22.69 -5.93 10.28
N ASP A 165 -22.96 -7.16 9.81
CA ASP A 165 -22.61 -8.41 10.49
C ASP A 165 -21.24 -8.95 10.04
N TYR A 166 -20.52 -8.23 9.19
CA TYR A 166 -19.21 -8.63 8.68
C TYR A 166 -18.13 -8.38 9.74
N SER A 167 -17.15 -9.28 9.80
CA SER A 167 -15.90 -8.98 10.51
C SER A 167 -15.14 -7.84 9.81
N ALA A 168 -14.16 -7.25 10.49
CA ALA A 168 -13.29 -6.24 9.87
C ALA A 168 -12.62 -6.77 8.59
N GLY A 169 -12.14 -8.02 8.62
CA GLY A 169 -11.55 -8.69 7.45
C GLY A 169 -12.56 -8.86 6.31
N MET A 170 -13.76 -9.37 6.60
CA MET A 170 -14.82 -9.53 5.58
C MET A 170 -15.23 -8.18 4.96
N THR A 171 -15.33 -7.14 5.78
CA THR A 171 -15.61 -5.76 5.34
C THR A 171 -14.54 -5.27 4.36
N LYS A 172 -13.26 -5.56 4.65
CA LYS A 172 -12.15 -5.19 3.78
C LYS A 172 -12.14 -5.96 2.47
N LYS A 173 -12.47 -7.26 2.51
CA LYS A 173 -12.62 -8.11 1.31
C LYS A 173 -13.74 -7.61 0.39
N VAL A 174 -14.93 -7.33 0.91
CA VAL A 174 -16.04 -6.82 0.08
C VAL A 174 -15.76 -5.41 -0.44
N ALA A 175 -15.07 -4.57 0.34
CA ALA A 175 -14.63 -3.25 -0.10
C ALA A 175 -13.62 -3.34 -1.27
N LEU A 176 -12.66 -4.27 -1.19
CA LEU A 176 -11.71 -4.53 -2.27
C LEU A 176 -12.42 -5.07 -3.51
N ALA A 177 -13.37 -6.00 -3.35
CA ALA A 177 -14.22 -6.48 -4.44
C ALA A 177 -14.99 -5.33 -5.12
N CYS A 178 -15.58 -4.41 -4.34
CA CYS A 178 -16.22 -3.20 -4.86
C CYS A 178 -15.26 -2.29 -5.64
N ALA A 179 -14.00 -2.19 -5.22
CA ALA A 179 -12.98 -1.42 -5.93
C ALA A 179 -12.58 -2.06 -7.27
N MET A 180 -12.70 -3.39 -7.39
CA MET A 180 -12.29 -4.17 -8.56
C MET A 180 -13.41 -4.45 -9.57
N ILE A 181 -14.68 -4.40 -9.15
CA ILE A 181 -15.83 -4.88 -9.95
C ILE A 181 -15.95 -4.25 -11.35
N HIS A 182 -15.52 -3.00 -11.53
CA HIS A 182 -15.52 -2.31 -12.83
C HIS A 182 -14.26 -2.52 -13.67
N SER A 183 -13.36 -3.42 -13.25
CA SER A 183 -12.09 -3.73 -13.93
C SER A 183 -11.27 -2.46 -14.22
N PRO A 184 -10.86 -1.70 -13.17
CA PRO A 184 -10.07 -0.50 -13.35
C PRO A 184 -8.69 -0.82 -13.96
N ARG A 185 -8.03 0.20 -14.54
CA ARG A 185 -6.63 0.10 -14.99
C ARG A 185 -5.63 0.27 -13.84
N MET A 186 -6.06 0.92 -12.77
CA MET A 186 -5.24 1.15 -11.58
C MET A 186 -6.04 0.90 -10.31
N LEU A 187 -5.45 0.19 -9.36
CA LEU A 187 -5.93 0.07 -7.98
C LEU A 187 -5.08 0.94 -7.06
N VAL A 188 -5.73 1.72 -6.20
CA VAL A 188 -5.08 2.49 -5.13
C VAL A 188 -5.64 2.01 -3.80
N LEU A 189 -4.80 1.34 -3.00
CA LEU A 189 -5.20 0.57 -1.83
C LEU A 189 -4.48 1.08 -0.58
N ASP A 190 -5.22 1.61 0.38
CA ASP A 190 -4.65 2.10 1.63
C ASP A 190 -4.71 1.00 2.70
N GLU A 191 -3.54 0.52 3.13
CA GLU A 191 -3.35 -0.58 4.10
C GLU A 191 -4.24 -1.82 3.81
N PRO A 192 -4.30 -2.37 2.59
CA PRO A 192 -5.29 -3.38 2.18
C PRO A 192 -5.27 -4.67 3.02
N PHE A 193 -4.13 -5.00 3.62
CA PHE A 193 -3.92 -6.23 4.37
C PHE A 193 -4.12 -6.09 5.88
N GLU A 194 -4.26 -4.86 6.39
CA GLU A 194 -4.48 -4.65 7.82
C GLU A 194 -5.83 -5.22 8.26
N SER A 195 -5.86 -5.90 9.40
CA SER A 195 -7.05 -6.59 9.97
C SER A 195 -7.55 -7.79 9.16
N VAL A 196 -6.73 -8.32 8.25
CA VAL A 196 -6.97 -9.56 7.49
C VAL A 196 -6.06 -10.66 8.06
N ASP A 197 -6.59 -11.87 8.25
CA ASP A 197 -5.80 -13.00 8.73
C ASP A 197 -4.74 -13.44 7.70
N PRO A 198 -3.68 -14.17 8.10
CA PRO A 198 -2.59 -14.52 7.18
C PRO A 198 -3.01 -15.32 5.95
N VAL A 199 -4.01 -16.21 6.07
CA VAL A 199 -4.48 -17.04 4.96
C VAL A 199 -5.23 -16.17 3.96
N SER A 200 -6.13 -15.34 4.45
CA SER A 200 -6.83 -14.36 3.62
C SER A 200 -5.85 -13.38 2.96
N ALA A 201 -4.83 -12.88 3.68
CA ALA A 201 -3.84 -11.95 3.13
C ALA A 201 -3.03 -12.56 1.98
N ALA A 202 -2.67 -13.84 2.09
CA ALA A 202 -2.02 -14.58 0.99
C ALA A 202 -2.95 -14.68 -0.23
N ASN A 203 -4.22 -15.05 -0.04
CA ASN A 203 -5.19 -15.11 -1.13
C ASN A 203 -5.43 -13.74 -1.79
N LEU A 204 -5.54 -12.67 -1.00
CA LEU A 204 -5.63 -11.30 -1.53
C LEU A 204 -4.40 -10.93 -2.37
N THR A 205 -3.22 -11.36 -1.93
CA THR A 205 -1.96 -11.14 -2.66
C THR A 205 -2.02 -11.83 -4.02
N ASP A 206 -2.41 -13.12 -4.07
CA ASP A 206 -2.53 -13.87 -5.32
C ASP A 206 -3.52 -13.22 -6.30
N ILE A 207 -4.65 -12.70 -5.82
CA ILE A 207 -5.65 -12.00 -6.63
C ILE A 207 -5.05 -10.71 -7.23
N LEU A 208 -4.37 -9.90 -6.42
CA LEU A 208 -3.73 -8.66 -6.88
C LEU A 208 -2.58 -8.96 -7.85
N GLU A 209 -1.82 -10.03 -7.61
CA GLU A 209 -0.76 -10.46 -8.51
C GLU A 209 -1.31 -10.85 -9.89
N ARG A 210 -2.39 -11.63 -9.94
CA ARG A 210 -3.10 -11.99 -11.19
C ARG A 210 -3.64 -10.74 -11.89
N TYR A 211 -4.18 -9.78 -11.14
CA TYR A 211 -4.64 -8.51 -11.69
C TYR A 211 -3.50 -7.73 -12.37
N VAL A 212 -2.33 -7.64 -11.73
CA VAL A 212 -1.16 -6.98 -12.33
C VAL A 212 -0.60 -7.78 -13.52
N ALA A 213 -0.58 -9.12 -13.44
CA ALA A 213 -0.19 -9.97 -14.58
C ALA A 213 -1.11 -9.79 -15.80
N GLY A 214 -2.39 -9.46 -15.58
CA GLY A 214 -3.33 -9.05 -16.63
C GLY A 214 -3.12 -7.63 -17.18
N GLY A 215 -2.08 -6.92 -16.74
CA GLY A 215 -1.73 -5.56 -17.18
C GLY A 215 -2.34 -4.44 -16.34
N GLY A 216 -2.95 -4.76 -15.20
CA GLY A 216 -3.35 -3.77 -14.19
C GLY A 216 -2.14 -3.19 -13.44
N THR A 217 -2.32 -2.05 -12.76
CA THR A 217 -1.32 -1.49 -11.85
C THR A 217 -1.88 -1.39 -10.46
N VAL A 218 -1.11 -1.80 -9.45
CA VAL A 218 -1.49 -1.67 -8.04
C VAL A 218 -0.54 -0.67 -7.38
N LEU A 219 -1.13 0.33 -6.73
CA LEU A 219 -0.45 1.16 -5.74
C LEU A 219 -1.05 0.83 -4.38
N LEU A 220 -0.24 0.38 -3.44
CA LEU A 220 -0.67 0.23 -2.06
C LEU A 220 0.16 1.06 -1.08
N SER A 221 -0.42 1.34 0.09
CA SER A 221 0.33 1.80 1.25
C SER A 221 0.51 0.65 2.24
N SER A 222 1.65 0.63 2.94
CA SER A 222 1.80 -0.15 4.15
C SER A 222 2.78 0.47 5.13
N HIS A 223 2.66 0.16 6.41
CA HIS A 223 3.70 0.37 7.41
C HIS A 223 4.59 -0.86 7.61
N SER A 224 4.25 -2.01 7.03
CA SER A 224 5.03 -3.24 7.13
C SER A 224 6.07 -3.33 6.00
N MET A 225 7.35 -3.15 6.33
CA MET A 225 8.45 -3.26 5.36
C MET A 225 8.55 -4.68 4.79
N ASP A 226 8.42 -5.70 5.63
CA ASP A 226 8.45 -7.11 5.23
C ASP A 226 7.38 -7.44 4.18
N LEU A 227 6.17 -6.87 4.32
CA LEU A 227 5.09 -7.08 3.37
C LEU A 227 5.41 -6.45 2.01
N ILE A 228 5.94 -5.23 2.02
CA ILE A 228 6.33 -4.54 0.78
C ILE A 228 7.43 -5.32 0.06
N GLU A 229 8.44 -5.81 0.78
CA GLU A 229 9.50 -6.63 0.18
C GLU A 229 8.99 -7.93 -0.45
N ARG A 230 7.96 -8.52 0.14
CA ARG A 230 7.39 -9.80 -0.30
C ARG A 230 6.44 -9.69 -1.48
N VAL A 231 5.82 -8.53 -1.70
CA VAL A 231 4.69 -8.41 -2.65
C VAL A 231 4.97 -7.41 -3.77
N CYS A 232 5.72 -6.35 -3.50
CA CYS A 232 5.93 -5.29 -4.47
C CYS A 232 7.14 -5.57 -5.37
N ASP A 233 7.16 -5.00 -6.57
CA ASP A 233 8.38 -4.91 -7.40
C ASP A 233 9.14 -3.60 -7.19
N SER A 234 8.41 -2.56 -6.81
CA SER A 234 8.90 -1.19 -6.65
C SER A 234 8.32 -0.57 -5.40
N ALA A 235 9.05 0.38 -4.80
CA ALA A 235 8.59 1.04 -3.60
C ALA A 235 9.05 2.51 -3.50
N ALA A 236 8.35 3.28 -2.68
CA ALA A 236 8.77 4.58 -2.18
C ALA A 236 8.74 4.59 -0.65
N ILE A 237 9.83 5.04 -0.03
CA ILE A 237 9.92 5.30 1.40
C ILE A 237 9.50 6.74 1.66
N ILE A 238 8.43 6.92 2.43
CA ILE A 238 7.92 8.24 2.85
C ILE A 238 8.15 8.44 4.34
N VAL A 239 8.73 9.57 4.71
CA VAL A 239 8.89 10.02 6.10
C VAL A 239 8.64 11.52 6.16
N GLY A 240 7.86 11.98 7.14
CA GLY A 240 7.59 13.41 7.35
C GLY A 240 7.00 14.12 6.13
N GLY A 241 6.17 13.43 5.34
CA GLY A 241 5.55 13.99 4.14
C GLY A 241 6.44 14.07 2.91
N ARG A 242 7.67 13.51 2.95
CA ARG A 242 8.63 13.53 1.84
C ARG A 242 9.04 12.12 1.41
N VAL A 243 9.35 11.96 0.14
CA VAL A 243 9.96 10.72 -0.39
C VAL A 243 11.46 10.76 -0.09
N LEU A 244 11.95 9.78 0.67
CA LEU A 244 13.37 9.64 0.99
C LEU A 244 14.10 8.77 -0.03
N ALA A 245 13.40 7.78 -0.60
CA ALA A 245 13.90 6.92 -1.66
C ALA A 245 12.71 6.38 -2.47
N SER A 246 12.90 6.18 -3.77
CA SER A 246 11.89 5.56 -4.64
C SER A 246 12.56 4.88 -5.81
N GLY A 247 12.03 3.74 -6.24
CA GLY A 247 12.54 2.97 -7.37
C GLY A 247 12.08 1.52 -7.29
N THR A 248 12.75 0.65 -8.03
CA THR A 248 12.63 -0.80 -7.83
C THR A 248 13.06 -1.18 -6.42
N LEU A 249 12.58 -2.29 -5.89
CA LEU A 249 12.99 -2.75 -4.56
C LEU A 249 14.51 -2.91 -4.46
N ASP A 250 15.18 -3.36 -5.53
CA ASP A 250 16.64 -3.46 -5.60
C ASP A 250 17.35 -2.11 -5.43
N GLU A 251 16.86 -1.08 -6.12
CA GLU A 251 17.42 0.27 -6.04
C GLU A 251 17.19 0.91 -4.66
N VAL A 252 16.01 0.68 -4.08
CA VAL A 252 15.64 1.23 -2.77
C VAL A 252 16.42 0.53 -1.66
N ARG A 253 16.55 -0.80 -1.72
CA ARG A 253 17.19 -1.62 -0.68
C ARG A 253 18.72 -1.54 -0.67
N ARG A 254 19.34 -1.24 -1.82
CA ARG A 254 20.82 -1.15 -1.99
C ARG A 254 21.61 -2.32 -1.40
N GLY A 255 21.05 -3.53 -1.42
CA GLY A 255 21.67 -4.75 -0.90
C GLY A 255 21.39 -5.09 0.57
N ASP A 256 20.64 -4.25 1.30
CA ASP A 256 20.15 -4.51 2.66
C ASP A 256 18.66 -4.91 2.65
N THR A 257 18.06 -5.06 3.83
CA THR A 257 16.59 -5.10 3.96
C THR A 257 16.00 -3.70 3.83
N LEU A 258 14.74 -3.63 3.41
CA LEU A 258 13.97 -2.40 3.33
C LEU A 258 13.78 -1.77 4.72
N GLU A 259 13.68 -2.58 5.77
CA GLU A 259 13.67 -2.11 7.16
C GLU A 259 14.98 -1.44 7.54
N ASP A 260 16.13 -2.06 7.26
CA ASP A 260 17.44 -1.47 7.56
C ASP A 260 17.65 -0.15 6.78
N ARG A 261 17.29 -0.12 5.49
CA ARG A 261 17.34 1.09 4.68
C ARG A 261 16.42 2.18 5.19
N PHE A 262 15.21 1.81 5.62
CA PHE A 262 14.30 2.74 6.24
C PHE A 262 14.91 3.37 7.49
N VAL A 263 15.46 2.56 8.39
CA VAL A 263 16.10 3.04 9.62
C VAL A 263 17.27 3.97 9.31
N GLU A 264 18.11 3.64 8.33
CA GLU A 264 19.20 4.52 7.89
C GLU A 264 18.67 5.88 7.41
N LEU A 265 17.68 5.87 6.50
CA LEU A 265 17.12 7.09 5.90
C LEU A 265 16.32 7.93 6.91
N ALA A 266 15.70 7.30 7.91
CA ALA A 266 14.91 7.97 8.93
C ALA A 266 15.75 8.53 10.10
N GLY A 267 17.08 8.44 10.06
CA GLY A 267 17.99 9.02 11.06
C GLY A 267 18.53 8.05 12.11
N GLY A 268 18.48 6.74 11.85
CA GLY A 268 19.10 5.68 12.66
C GLY A 268 18.26 5.15 13.83
N ARG A 269 18.73 4.08 14.48
CA ARG A 269 18.14 3.62 15.75
C ARG A 269 18.49 4.66 16.82
N LYS A 270 17.48 5.31 17.40
CA LYS A 270 17.69 5.97 18.70
C LYS A 270 18.04 4.87 19.70
N ALA A 271 19.28 4.87 20.19
CA ALA A 271 19.67 3.98 21.26
C ALA A 271 18.72 4.21 22.45
N ALA A 272 18.31 3.12 23.10
CA ALA A 272 17.52 3.14 24.32
C ALA A 272 18.35 3.66 25.51
N GLU A 273 18.97 4.83 25.37
CA GLU A 273 19.62 5.52 26.49
C GLU A 273 18.52 5.96 27.47
N GLY A 274 18.63 5.53 28.74
CA GLY A 274 17.68 5.85 29.80
C GLY A 274 16.64 4.77 30.14
N MET A 275 16.70 3.59 29.50
CA MET A 275 15.87 2.42 29.86
C MET A 275 16.61 1.42 30.78
N GLU A 276 17.62 1.86 31.52
CA GLU A 276 18.40 1.01 32.44
C GLU A 276 17.52 0.37 33.52
N TRP A 277 16.41 1.02 33.89
CA TRP A 277 15.43 0.51 34.84
C TRP A 277 14.66 -0.73 34.34
N LEU A 278 14.63 -1.02 33.03
CA LEU A 278 14.05 -2.29 32.51
C LEU A 278 14.88 -3.53 32.92
N HIS A 279 16.09 -3.33 33.42
CA HIS A 279 16.92 -4.37 34.01
C HIS A 279 16.75 -4.50 35.53
N SER A 280 15.96 -3.63 36.15
CA SER A 280 15.54 -3.76 37.54
C SER A 280 14.18 -4.44 37.59
N PHE A 281 14.19 -5.74 37.83
CA PHE A 281 12.98 -6.51 38.12
C PHE A 281 12.48 -6.11 39.52
N SER A 282 11.17 -5.93 39.67
CA SER A 282 10.56 -5.71 40.98
C SER A 282 10.58 -7.02 41.78
N ASP A 283 11.05 -6.96 43.03
CA ASP A 283 10.99 -8.07 43.99
C ASP A 283 9.54 -8.45 44.34
#